data_AF-A0A8S3ZPR1-F1
#
_entry.id   AF-A0A8S3ZPR1-F1
#
_cell.length_a   1.000
_cell.length_b   1.000
_cell.length_c   1.000
_cell.angle_alpha   90.00
_cell.angle_beta   90.00
_cell.angle_gamma   90.00
#
_symmetry.space_group_name_H-M   'P 1'
#
loop_
_entity.id
_entity.type
_entity.pdbx_description
1 polymer ?
#
loop_
_entity_poly.entity_id
_entity_poly.type
_entity_poly.pdbx_seq_one_letter_code
_entity_poly.pdbx_strand_id
1 'polypeptide(L)'
;MVPYHRSQSRIIKSSGSRLGIRWADVSAVFRYIVWCLAGAVFKLWHLNPVSLILRRWRQLHHLNTRMTLRVRPRLIDLATDFFLSDDRRKRQLLSWVKSILPWLEEEVFDFTACWQDGIALCALMEAISPGACPKFNLLKAHHRVNNCRLGLQLAMRYLHVTELPLSPEEMAIAEEDSEVKICHLVQLLKWKYQKQGSKPACKCQARGTGLKAGIVGKRTKFNILTERLANLDLVIEIRGPNKEVCL
;
A
#
# COMPACT_ATOMS: atom_id res chain seq x y z
N MET A 1 -2.01 -66.38 -82.57
CA MET A 1 -0.66 -66.05 -83.08
C MET A 1 -0.20 -64.76 -82.40
N VAL A 2 0.80 -64.89 -81.52
CA VAL A 2 1.64 -63.82 -80.95
C VAL A 2 2.68 -63.46 -82.03
N PRO A 3 3.14 -62.20 -82.27
CA PRO A 3 4.03 -61.42 -81.37
C PRO A 3 3.85 -59.89 -81.50
N TYR A 4 4.60 -58.94 -80.94
CA TYR A 4 5.93 -58.84 -80.33
C TYR A 4 5.93 -57.51 -79.51
N HIS A 5 6.09 -57.56 -78.18
CA HIS A 5 6.21 -56.34 -77.35
C HIS A 5 7.69 -56.03 -77.09
N ARG A 6 8.18 -54.89 -77.59
CA ARG A 6 9.54 -54.42 -77.34
C ARG A 6 9.56 -53.47 -76.13
N SER A 7 10.39 -53.83 -75.15
CA SER A 7 10.66 -53.10 -73.93
C SER A 7 11.30 -51.72 -74.17
N GLN A 8 10.83 -50.70 -73.46
CA GLN A 8 11.63 -49.54 -73.08
C GLN A 8 11.43 -49.26 -71.59
N SER A 9 12.48 -49.57 -70.83
CA SER A 9 12.66 -49.20 -69.43
C SER A 9 12.84 -47.68 -69.32
N ARG A 10 11.88 -47.00 -68.67
CA ARG A 10 12.06 -45.60 -68.25
C ARG A 10 12.08 -45.54 -66.73
N ILE A 11 13.29 -45.37 -66.21
CA ILE A 11 13.61 -45.10 -64.81
C ILE A 11 12.85 -43.84 -64.39
N ILE A 12 11.89 -43.95 -63.48
CA ILE A 12 11.35 -42.79 -62.76
C ILE A 12 11.82 -42.89 -61.31
N LYS A 13 12.77 -42.03 -60.99
CA LYS A 13 13.40 -41.84 -59.69
C LYS A 13 12.35 -41.60 -58.62
N SER A 14 12.45 -42.35 -57.52
CA SER A 14 11.95 -41.91 -56.22
C SER A 14 12.65 -40.61 -55.84
N SER A 15 11.88 -39.59 -55.44
CA SER A 15 12.43 -38.43 -54.75
C SER A 15 11.40 -37.91 -53.77
N GLY A 16 11.63 -38.22 -52.50
CA GLY A 16 10.89 -37.63 -51.40
C GLY A 16 11.10 -36.12 -51.38
N SER A 17 10.02 -35.37 -51.56
CA SER A 17 9.99 -33.94 -51.30
C SER A 17 9.79 -33.73 -49.79
N ARG A 18 10.92 -33.39 -49.17
CA ARG A 18 11.09 -32.85 -47.81
C ARG A 18 10.04 -31.77 -47.53
N LEU A 19 9.49 -31.77 -46.31
CA LEU A 19 8.84 -30.62 -45.69
C LEU A 19 9.84 -29.44 -45.67
N GLY A 20 9.88 -28.67 -46.75
CA GLY A 20 10.52 -27.36 -46.79
C GLY A 20 9.45 -26.32 -46.52
N ILE A 21 9.41 -25.81 -45.30
CA ILE A 21 8.57 -24.64 -44.96
C ILE A 21 8.96 -23.52 -45.93
N ARG A 22 8.06 -23.17 -46.85
CA ARG A 22 8.30 -22.07 -47.80
C ARG A 22 8.36 -20.78 -47.00
N TRP A 23 9.44 -20.03 -47.16
CA TRP A 23 9.59 -18.68 -46.61
C TRP A 23 8.44 -17.74 -46.97
N ALA A 24 7.77 -17.99 -48.09
CA ALA A 24 6.55 -17.30 -48.49
C ALA A 24 5.40 -17.47 -47.48
N ASP A 25 5.19 -18.69 -46.98
CA ASP A 25 4.12 -19.03 -46.02
C ASP A 25 4.42 -18.42 -44.64
N VAL A 26 5.70 -18.42 -44.22
CA VAL A 26 6.16 -17.74 -43.01
C VAL A 26 5.91 -16.23 -43.09
N SER A 27 6.19 -15.62 -44.25
CA SER A 27 5.94 -14.19 -44.46
C SER A 27 4.46 -13.84 -44.48
N ALA A 28 3.60 -14.75 -44.95
CA ALA A 28 2.15 -14.58 -44.98
C ALA A 28 1.56 -14.67 -43.57
N VAL A 29 1.99 -15.66 -42.78
CA VAL A 29 1.60 -15.79 -41.36
C VAL A 29 2.07 -14.57 -40.56
N PHE A 30 3.29 -14.09 -40.78
CA PHE A 30 3.79 -12.88 -40.12
C PHE A 30 2.94 -11.64 -40.47
N ARG A 31 2.63 -11.42 -41.75
CA ARG A 31 1.75 -10.32 -42.18
C ARG A 31 0.35 -10.42 -41.56
N TYR A 32 -0.21 -11.63 -41.49
CA TYR A 32 -1.50 -11.87 -40.86
C TYR A 32 -1.47 -11.56 -39.36
N ILE A 33 -0.43 -12.00 -38.64
CA ILE A 33 -0.24 -11.68 -37.21
C ILE A 33 -0.11 -10.17 -37.01
N VAL A 34 0.68 -9.49 -37.83
CA VAL A 34 0.84 -8.02 -37.76
C VAL A 34 -0.49 -7.31 -38.04
N TRP A 35 -1.27 -7.78 -39.01
CA TRP A 35 -2.59 -7.21 -39.32
C TRP A 35 -3.61 -7.44 -38.19
N CYS A 36 -3.64 -8.63 -37.59
CA CYS A 36 -4.45 -8.92 -36.41
C CYS A 36 -4.04 -8.08 -35.20
N LEU A 37 -2.72 -7.92 -34.96
CA LEU A 37 -2.20 -7.06 -33.90
C LEU A 37 -2.57 -5.59 -34.16
N ALA A 38 -2.44 -5.11 -35.40
CA ALA A 38 -2.84 -3.75 -35.77
C ALA A 38 -4.34 -3.53 -35.57
N GLY A 39 -5.20 -4.49 -35.94
CA GLY A 39 -6.63 -4.43 -35.69
C GLY A 39 -6.99 -4.46 -34.19
N ALA A 40 -6.27 -5.26 -33.39
CA ALA A 40 -6.42 -5.29 -31.94
C ALA A 40 -5.97 -3.96 -31.30
N VAL A 41 -4.85 -3.39 -31.74
CA VAL A 41 -4.35 -2.08 -31.33
C VAL A 41 -5.34 -0.97 -31.72
N PHE A 42 -5.93 -1.03 -32.91
CA PHE A 42 -6.93 -0.08 -33.37
C PHE A 42 -8.22 -0.15 -32.52
N LYS A 43 -8.70 -1.36 -32.22
CA LYS A 43 -9.85 -1.56 -31.29
C LYS A 43 -9.53 -1.07 -29.88
N LEU A 44 -8.33 -1.37 -29.37
CA LEU A 44 -7.84 -0.83 -28.09
C LEU A 44 -7.79 0.69 -28.11
N TRP A 45 -7.35 1.31 -29.21
CA TRP A 45 -7.28 2.76 -29.32
C TRP A 45 -8.68 3.39 -29.40
N HIS A 46 -9.60 2.77 -30.15
CA HIS A 46 -11.00 3.20 -30.27
C HIS A 46 -11.79 3.07 -28.95
N LEU A 47 -11.45 2.09 -28.11
CA LEU A 47 -12.01 1.96 -26.75
C LEU A 47 -11.53 3.08 -25.79
N ASN A 48 -10.58 3.91 -26.23
CA ASN A 48 -9.94 4.99 -25.48
C ASN A 48 -9.68 4.62 -24.00
N PRO A 49 -8.97 3.50 -23.74
CA PRO A 49 -8.67 3.02 -22.41
C PRO A 49 -7.89 4.08 -21.64
N VAL A 50 -7.10 4.90 -22.32
CA VAL A 50 -6.40 6.04 -21.75
C VAL A 50 -7.39 7.05 -21.17
N SER A 51 -8.50 7.37 -21.83
CA SER A 51 -9.53 8.25 -21.26
C SER A 51 -10.28 7.61 -20.08
N LEU A 52 -10.53 6.30 -20.09
CA LEU A 52 -11.15 5.60 -18.96
C LEU A 52 -10.20 5.51 -17.77
N ILE A 53 -8.93 5.21 -18.04
CA ILE A 53 -7.85 5.25 -17.06
C ILE A 53 -7.74 6.67 -16.51
N LEU A 54 -7.64 7.70 -17.36
CA LEU A 54 -7.55 9.10 -16.93
C LEU A 54 -8.81 9.55 -16.18
N ARG A 55 -10.01 9.10 -16.54
CA ARG A 55 -11.26 9.38 -15.82
C ARG A 55 -11.25 8.72 -14.46
N ARG A 56 -10.90 7.44 -14.39
CA ARG A 56 -10.77 6.70 -13.12
C ARG A 56 -9.66 7.27 -12.26
N TRP A 57 -8.53 7.68 -12.85
CA TRP A 57 -7.44 8.37 -12.19
C TRP A 57 -7.92 9.73 -11.66
N ARG A 58 -8.66 10.49 -12.47
CA ARG A 58 -9.24 11.79 -12.08
C ARG A 58 -10.35 11.65 -11.05
N GLN A 59 -11.08 10.53 -11.00
CA GLN A 59 -12.06 10.22 -9.96
C GLN A 59 -11.38 9.75 -8.68
N LEU A 60 -10.34 8.93 -8.74
CA LEU A 60 -9.49 8.60 -7.59
C LEU A 60 -8.80 9.84 -7.02
N HIS A 61 -8.46 10.78 -7.89
CA HIS A 61 -7.78 12.02 -7.58
C HIS A 61 -8.68 13.25 -7.76
N HIS A 62 -10.00 13.14 -7.64
CA HIS A 62 -10.89 14.31 -7.83
C HIS A 62 -10.71 15.31 -6.67
N LEU A 63 -10.41 14.80 -5.47
CA LEU A 63 -9.99 15.55 -4.28
C LEU A 63 -8.64 16.27 -4.45
N ASN A 64 -7.94 15.99 -5.54
CA ASN A 64 -6.59 16.47 -5.85
C ASN A 64 -6.60 17.69 -6.78
N THR A 65 -7.78 18.14 -7.20
CA THR A 65 -7.92 19.23 -8.19
C THR A 65 -7.51 20.60 -7.67
N ARG A 66 -7.17 20.77 -6.39
CA ARG A 66 -6.63 22.02 -5.83
C ARG A 66 -5.27 21.93 -5.16
N MET A 67 -4.72 20.74 -4.94
CA MET A 67 -3.60 20.54 -4.03
C MET A 67 -2.66 19.49 -4.63
N THR A 68 -1.46 19.88 -5.00
CA THR A 68 -0.41 18.95 -5.43
C THR A 68 -0.23 17.83 -4.40
N LEU A 69 -0.32 16.54 -4.77
CA LEU A 69 0.08 15.43 -3.88
C LEU A 69 1.56 15.60 -3.52
N ARG A 70 1.85 16.30 -2.42
CA ARG A 70 3.23 16.37 -1.89
C ARG A 70 3.68 14.98 -1.43
N VAL A 71 2.75 14.11 -1.04
CA VAL A 71 3.05 12.72 -0.67
C VAL A 71 2.81 11.80 -1.86
N ARG A 72 3.87 11.53 -2.65
CA ARG A 72 3.82 10.45 -3.64
C ARG A 72 3.58 9.10 -2.95
N PRO A 73 2.51 8.35 -3.29
CA PRO A 73 2.32 6.97 -2.84
C PRO A 73 3.36 6.04 -3.50
N ARG A 74 3.49 4.81 -2.98
CA ARG A 74 4.27 3.78 -3.68
C ARG A 74 3.53 3.35 -4.94
N LEU A 75 4.26 2.91 -5.96
CA LEU A 75 3.65 2.43 -7.21
C LEU A 75 2.67 1.28 -6.97
N ILE A 76 2.98 0.42 -6.00
CA ILE A 76 2.13 -0.73 -5.64
C ILE A 76 0.81 -0.23 -5.03
N ASP A 77 0.86 0.72 -4.08
CA ASP A 77 -0.34 1.29 -3.46
C ASP A 77 -1.23 2.00 -4.50
N LEU A 78 -0.60 2.72 -5.42
CA LEU A 78 -1.28 3.39 -6.52
C LEU A 78 -1.97 2.39 -7.46
N ALA A 79 -1.28 1.30 -7.80
CA ALA A 79 -1.82 0.25 -8.65
C ALA A 79 -2.98 -0.49 -7.95
N THR A 80 -2.85 -0.81 -6.66
CA THR A 80 -3.95 -1.42 -5.92
C THR A 80 -5.15 -0.49 -5.86
N ASP A 81 -4.96 0.79 -5.53
CA ASP A 81 -6.06 1.77 -5.46
C ASP A 81 -6.75 1.93 -6.81
N PHE A 82 -5.98 1.86 -7.91
CA PHE A 82 -6.49 1.95 -9.26
C PHE A 82 -7.40 0.77 -9.64
N PHE A 83 -7.04 -0.47 -9.29
CA PHE A 83 -7.82 -1.65 -9.69
C PHE A 83 -8.96 -2.01 -8.73
N LEU A 84 -8.86 -1.62 -7.44
CA LEU A 84 -9.88 -1.92 -6.44
C LEU A 84 -11.16 -1.08 -6.63
N SER A 85 -12.32 -1.66 -6.32
CA SER A 85 -13.58 -0.93 -6.17
C SER A 85 -13.54 -0.05 -4.92
N ASP A 86 -14.34 1.01 -4.89
CA ASP A 86 -14.31 1.98 -3.78
C ASP A 86 -14.67 1.33 -2.44
N ASP A 87 -15.67 0.44 -2.39
CA ASP A 87 -16.03 -0.31 -1.18
C ASP A 87 -14.89 -1.20 -0.67
N ARG A 88 -14.08 -1.73 -1.58
CA ARG A 88 -12.95 -2.58 -1.23
C ARG A 88 -11.79 -1.74 -0.70
N ARG A 89 -11.57 -0.55 -1.27
CA ARG A 89 -10.59 0.42 -0.77
C ARG A 89 -10.96 0.90 0.63
N LYS A 90 -12.25 1.25 0.85
CA LYS A 90 -12.78 1.61 2.18
C LYS A 90 -12.52 0.50 3.20
N ARG A 91 -12.90 -0.74 2.89
CA ARG A 91 -12.65 -1.90 3.77
C ARG A 91 -11.18 -2.13 4.08
N GLN A 92 -10.29 -1.98 3.09
CA GLN A 92 -8.84 -2.06 3.33
C GLN A 92 -8.32 -0.94 4.22
N LEU A 93 -8.86 0.26 4.08
CA LEU A 93 -8.49 1.39 4.92
C LEU A 93 -8.96 1.19 6.36
N LEU A 94 -10.20 0.72 6.56
CA LEU A 94 -10.73 0.33 7.86
C LEU A 94 -9.88 -0.77 8.51
N SER A 95 -9.56 -1.82 7.75
CA SER A 95 -8.68 -2.90 8.24
C SER A 95 -7.31 -2.37 8.68
N TRP A 96 -6.76 -1.40 7.95
CA TRP A 96 -5.52 -0.73 8.36
C TRP A 96 -5.70 0.07 9.66
N VAL A 97 -6.77 0.86 9.80
CA VAL A 97 -7.04 1.60 11.04
C VAL A 97 -7.18 0.65 12.22
N LYS A 98 -7.93 -0.44 12.06
CA LYS A 98 -8.09 -1.49 13.08
C LYS A 98 -6.76 -2.15 13.45
N SER A 99 -5.87 -2.36 12.50
CA SER A 99 -4.52 -2.90 12.78
C SER A 99 -3.66 -1.95 13.62
N ILE A 100 -3.90 -0.63 13.54
CA ILE A 100 -3.20 0.38 14.34
C ILE A 100 -3.89 0.59 15.71
N LEU A 101 -5.21 0.45 15.76
CA LEU A 101 -6.06 0.66 16.94
C LEU A 101 -6.80 -0.63 17.34
N PRO A 102 -6.11 -1.71 17.74
CA PRO A 102 -6.77 -2.96 18.09
C PRO A 102 -7.72 -2.82 19.29
N TRP A 103 -7.45 -1.87 20.18
CA TRP A 103 -8.30 -1.59 21.35
C TRP A 103 -9.58 -0.81 21.02
N LEU A 104 -9.69 -0.26 19.81
CA LEU A 104 -10.85 0.52 19.34
C LEU A 104 -11.57 -0.16 18.17
N GLU A 105 -11.33 -1.47 17.96
CA GLU A 105 -11.80 -2.20 16.78
C GLU A 105 -13.33 -2.24 16.66
N GLU A 106 -14.04 -2.30 17.78
CA GLU A 106 -15.51 -2.32 17.83
C GLU A 106 -16.13 -0.93 17.57
N GLU A 107 -15.39 0.14 17.84
CA GLU A 107 -15.87 1.52 17.67
C GLU A 107 -15.66 2.04 16.24
N VAL A 108 -14.71 1.49 15.49
CA VAL A 108 -14.35 1.96 14.14
C VAL A 108 -14.82 0.96 13.08
N PHE A 109 -16.04 1.13 12.59
CA PHE A 109 -16.63 0.31 11.53
C PHE A 109 -16.93 1.08 10.23
N ASP A 110 -17.13 2.39 10.30
CA ASP A 110 -17.42 3.27 9.15
C ASP A 110 -16.52 4.51 9.12
N PHE A 111 -16.60 5.30 8.04
CA PHE A 111 -15.91 6.60 7.89
C PHE A 111 -16.82 7.82 8.11
N THR A 112 -18.01 7.62 8.66
CA THR A 112 -19.00 8.68 8.89
C THR A 112 -19.23 8.87 10.39
N ALA A 113 -20.14 8.10 10.99
CA ALA A 113 -20.56 8.29 12.39
C ALA A 113 -19.43 8.04 13.40
N CYS A 114 -18.60 7.01 13.20
CA CYS A 114 -17.52 6.64 14.14
C CYS A 114 -16.45 7.73 14.31
N TRP A 115 -16.36 8.66 13.35
CA TRP A 115 -15.37 9.73 13.33
C TRP A 115 -15.93 11.08 13.79
N GLN A 116 -17.26 11.16 13.96
CA GLN A 116 -17.98 12.39 14.27
C GLN A 116 -17.57 12.99 15.62
N ASP A 117 -17.22 12.14 16.58
CA ASP A 117 -16.83 12.59 17.93
C ASP A 117 -15.38 13.06 18.02
N GLY A 118 -14.58 12.86 16.97
CA GLY A 118 -13.17 13.25 16.89
C GLY A 118 -12.21 12.42 17.74
N ILE A 119 -12.72 11.57 18.64
CA ILE A 119 -11.90 10.71 19.52
C ILE A 119 -11.12 9.68 18.71
N ALA A 120 -11.75 9.03 17.72
CA ALA A 120 -11.09 8.09 16.82
C ALA A 120 -9.92 8.71 16.05
N LEU A 121 -10.06 9.97 15.62
CA LEU A 121 -8.98 10.71 14.97
C LEU A 121 -7.82 11.01 15.94
N CYS A 122 -8.12 11.45 17.16
CA CYS A 122 -7.12 11.69 18.19
C CYS A 122 -6.38 10.39 18.59
N ALA A 123 -7.11 9.29 18.74
CA ALA A 123 -6.55 7.97 19.00
C ALA A 123 -5.62 7.51 17.86
N LEU A 124 -6.06 7.68 16.61
CA LEU A 124 -5.24 7.37 15.44
C LEU A 124 -3.96 8.21 15.42
N MET A 125 -4.04 9.49 15.74
CA MET A 125 -2.87 10.36 15.81
C MET A 125 -1.87 9.97 16.90
N GLU A 126 -2.36 9.55 18.08
CA GLU A 126 -1.51 9.01 19.15
C GLU A 126 -0.81 7.72 18.71
N ALA A 127 -1.52 6.82 18.02
CA ALA A 127 -0.91 5.58 17.55
C ALA A 127 0.10 5.79 16.40
N ILE A 128 -0.15 6.77 15.51
CA ILE A 128 0.79 7.14 14.44
C ILE A 128 2.02 7.85 14.99
N SER A 129 1.85 8.72 15.98
CA SER A 129 2.93 9.49 16.61
C SER A 129 2.72 9.50 18.12
N PRO A 130 3.32 8.53 18.84
CA PRO A 130 3.19 8.45 20.30
C PRO A 130 3.56 9.76 21.00
N GLY A 131 2.72 10.22 21.91
CA GLY A 131 2.84 11.51 22.58
C GLY A 131 2.17 12.70 21.86
N ALA A 132 1.45 12.49 20.75
CA ALA A 132 0.66 13.53 20.11
C ALA A 132 -0.64 13.85 20.88
N CYS A 133 -1.33 12.83 21.39
CA CYS A 133 -2.54 12.94 22.20
C CYS A 133 -2.62 11.82 23.25
N PRO A 134 -1.77 11.79 24.29
CA PRO A 134 -1.72 10.69 25.26
C PRO A 134 -2.97 10.56 26.13
N LYS A 135 -3.83 11.59 26.15
CA LYS A 135 -5.06 11.66 26.96
C LYS A 135 -6.33 11.60 26.11
N PHE A 136 -6.27 11.00 24.92
CA PHE A 136 -7.43 10.89 24.03
C PHE A 136 -8.64 10.20 24.70
N ASN A 137 -8.39 9.21 25.58
CA ASN A 137 -9.42 8.51 26.36
C ASN A 137 -10.20 9.41 27.35
N LEU A 138 -9.66 10.57 27.72
CA LEU A 138 -10.33 11.53 28.61
C LEU A 138 -11.17 12.55 27.84
N LEU A 139 -11.12 12.52 26.51
CA LEU A 139 -11.94 13.40 25.68
C LEU A 139 -13.40 13.00 25.82
N LYS A 140 -14.25 14.02 25.92
CA LYS A 140 -15.70 13.82 26.04
C LYS A 140 -16.32 13.84 24.66
N ALA A 141 -17.14 12.83 24.35
CA ALA A 141 -17.80 12.70 23.05
C ALA A 141 -18.65 13.93 22.68
N HIS A 142 -19.31 14.60 23.63
CA HIS A 142 -20.10 15.80 23.35
C HIS A 142 -19.29 17.01 22.86
N HIS A 143 -17.96 17.02 23.03
CA HIS A 143 -17.09 18.08 22.52
C HIS A 143 -16.59 17.79 21.08
N ARG A 144 -17.45 17.24 20.24
CA ARG A 144 -17.18 16.77 18.86
C ARG A 144 -16.29 17.70 18.04
N VAL A 145 -16.73 18.94 17.82
CA VAL A 145 -16.00 19.93 16.99
C VAL A 145 -14.60 20.23 17.57
N ASN A 146 -14.48 20.35 18.89
CA ASN A 146 -13.20 20.62 19.54
C ASN A 146 -12.25 19.42 19.43
N ASN A 147 -12.77 18.20 19.58
CA ASN A 147 -11.99 16.97 19.42
C ASN A 147 -11.51 16.80 17.97
N CYS A 148 -12.40 17.01 16.98
CA CYS A 148 -12.04 17.00 15.57
C CYS A 148 -10.98 18.05 15.26
N ARG A 149 -11.13 19.27 15.77
CA ARG A 149 -10.16 20.36 15.60
C ARG A 149 -8.80 19.99 16.18
N LEU A 150 -8.78 19.41 17.37
CA LEU A 150 -7.56 18.93 18.00
C LEU A 150 -6.88 17.86 17.13
N GLY A 151 -7.60 16.81 16.73
CA GLY A 151 -7.05 15.73 15.89
C GLY A 151 -6.49 16.24 14.56
N LEU A 152 -7.20 17.15 13.90
CA LEU A 152 -6.75 17.78 12.65
C LEU A 152 -5.50 18.64 12.86
N GLN A 153 -5.44 19.46 13.92
CA GLN A 153 -4.25 20.25 14.25
C GLN A 153 -3.04 19.36 14.56
N LEU A 154 -3.24 18.24 15.26
CA LEU A 154 -2.18 17.26 15.50
C LEU A 154 -1.67 16.66 14.19
N ALA A 155 -2.56 16.31 13.25
CA ALA A 155 -2.16 15.85 11.93
C ALA A 155 -1.30 16.89 11.18
N MET A 156 -1.68 18.17 11.23
CA MET A 156 -0.88 19.25 10.63
C MET A 156 0.50 19.38 11.31
N ARG A 157 0.54 19.34 12.65
CA ARG A 157 1.76 19.55 13.44
C ARG A 157 2.76 18.40 13.29
N TYR A 158 2.32 17.15 13.45
CA TYR A 158 3.20 15.98 13.53
C TYR A 158 3.49 15.35 12.16
N LEU A 159 2.55 15.44 11.22
CA LEU A 159 2.69 14.81 9.90
C LEU A 159 2.99 15.83 8.79
N HIS A 160 3.02 17.12 9.13
CA HIS A 160 3.21 18.22 8.18
C HIS A 160 2.25 18.12 7.00
N VAL A 161 0.97 17.91 7.33
CA VAL A 161 -0.14 17.99 6.38
C VAL A 161 -0.54 19.46 6.32
N THR A 162 -0.19 20.15 5.25
CA THR A 162 -0.49 21.59 5.08
C THR A 162 -1.93 21.84 4.63
N GLU A 163 -2.54 20.83 4.03
CA GLU A 163 -3.79 20.95 3.28
C GLU A 163 -4.73 19.84 3.74
N LEU A 164 -5.65 20.20 4.63
CA LEU A 164 -6.67 19.27 5.14
C LEU A 164 -7.87 19.25 4.18
N PRO A 165 -8.43 18.06 3.87
CA PRO A 165 -9.54 17.94 2.92
C PRO A 165 -10.90 18.35 3.50
N LEU A 166 -11.00 18.51 4.82
CA LEU A 166 -12.22 18.91 5.52
C LEU A 166 -11.93 19.82 6.72
N SER A 167 -12.94 20.59 7.09
CA SER A 167 -12.95 21.40 8.31
C SER A 167 -13.36 20.55 9.53
N PRO A 168 -12.99 20.96 10.76
CA PRO A 168 -13.45 20.32 11.99
C PRO A 168 -14.97 20.26 12.12
N GLU A 169 -15.66 21.30 11.65
CA GLU A 169 -17.11 21.43 11.71
C GLU A 169 -17.78 20.42 10.76
N GLU A 170 -17.29 20.31 9.52
CA GLU A 170 -17.77 19.31 8.55
C GLU A 170 -17.60 17.88 9.07
N MET A 171 -16.46 17.59 9.72
CA MET A 171 -16.19 16.28 10.32
C MET A 171 -17.18 15.94 11.44
N ALA A 172 -17.56 16.92 12.25
CA ALA A 172 -18.46 16.74 13.38
C ALA A 172 -19.95 16.67 13.00
N ILE A 173 -20.33 17.08 11.78
CA ILE A 173 -21.71 16.95 11.28
C ILE A 173 -21.94 15.57 10.65
N ALA A 174 -20.91 15.00 10.03
CA ALA A 174 -20.92 13.66 9.42
C ALA A 174 -21.93 13.51 8.26
N GLU A 175 -21.96 14.46 7.33
CA GLU A 175 -22.74 14.39 6.07
C GLU A 175 -22.16 13.35 5.08
N GLU A 176 -22.90 12.99 4.02
CA GLU A 176 -22.45 12.00 3.03
C GLU A 176 -21.12 12.39 2.34
N ASP A 177 -20.95 13.68 2.01
CA ASP A 177 -19.70 14.21 1.45
C ASP A 177 -18.51 14.14 2.42
N SER A 178 -18.79 14.12 3.74
CA SER A 178 -17.75 14.06 4.76
C SER A 178 -17.07 12.69 4.80
N GLU A 179 -17.78 11.61 4.48
CA GLU A 179 -17.23 10.24 4.48
C GLU A 179 -16.03 10.14 3.53
N VAL A 180 -16.20 10.66 2.32
CA VAL A 180 -15.16 10.65 1.28
C VAL A 180 -13.96 11.49 1.72
N LYS A 181 -14.20 12.65 2.33
CA LYS A 181 -13.13 13.53 2.85
C LYS A 181 -12.38 12.88 4.01
N ILE A 182 -13.07 12.17 4.92
CA ILE A 182 -12.48 11.44 6.04
C ILE A 182 -11.64 10.27 5.52
N CYS A 183 -12.17 9.48 4.56
CA CYS A 183 -11.39 8.42 3.90
C CYS A 183 -10.08 8.98 3.33
N HIS A 184 -10.15 10.14 2.67
CA HIS A 184 -8.97 10.77 2.10
C HIS A 184 -7.98 11.25 3.17
N LEU A 185 -8.46 11.87 4.25
CA LEU A 185 -7.62 12.22 5.39
C LEU A 185 -6.88 10.99 5.92
N VAL A 186 -7.60 9.91 6.21
CA VAL A 186 -7.01 8.66 6.74
C VAL A 186 -6.01 8.05 5.77
N GLN A 187 -6.28 8.07 4.46
CA GLN A 187 -5.33 7.64 3.43
C GLN A 187 -4.05 8.47 3.43
N LEU A 188 -4.15 9.80 3.59
CA LEU A 188 -2.98 10.67 3.72
C LEU A 188 -2.17 10.35 4.98
N LEU A 189 -2.84 10.13 6.11
CA LEU A 189 -2.21 9.71 7.36
C LEU A 189 -1.47 8.39 7.18
N LYS A 190 -2.08 7.40 6.51
CA LYS A 190 -1.47 6.12 6.16
C LYS A 190 -0.20 6.27 5.34
N TRP A 191 -0.23 7.05 4.26
CA TRP A 191 0.96 7.27 3.43
C TRP A 191 2.09 7.99 4.19
N LYS A 192 1.74 8.97 5.03
CA LYS A 192 2.72 9.64 5.90
C LYS A 192 3.32 8.67 6.90
N TYR A 193 2.50 7.85 7.55
CA TYR A 193 2.94 6.80 8.48
C TYR A 193 3.87 5.78 7.80
N GLN A 194 3.52 5.28 6.62
CA GLN A 194 4.36 4.36 5.85
C GLN A 194 5.72 4.97 5.43
N LYS A 195 5.77 6.27 5.17
CA LYS A 195 7.04 6.99 4.93
C LYS A 195 7.84 7.19 6.22
N GLN A 196 7.18 7.38 7.36
CA GLN A 196 7.85 7.46 8.65
C GLN A 196 8.44 6.10 9.08
N GLY A 197 7.67 5.02 8.92
CA GLY A 197 8.09 3.64 9.23
C GLY A 197 9.11 3.04 8.26
N SER A 198 9.41 3.72 7.15
CA SER A 198 10.56 3.37 6.30
C SER A 198 11.88 3.97 6.82
N LYS A 199 11.85 4.80 7.87
CA LYS A 199 13.06 4.98 8.68
C LYS A 199 13.26 3.66 9.42
N PRO A 200 14.43 3.02 9.30
CA PRO A 200 14.68 1.78 10.02
C PRO A 200 14.31 1.97 11.49
N ALA A 201 13.72 0.93 12.09
CA ALA A 201 13.57 0.84 13.54
C ALA A 201 14.81 1.44 14.19
N CYS A 202 14.59 2.32 15.18
CA CYS A 202 15.64 3.13 15.76
C CYS A 202 16.90 2.27 15.89
N LYS A 203 18.01 2.73 15.31
CA LYS A 203 19.24 1.95 15.20
C LYS A 203 19.79 1.78 16.62
N CYS A 204 19.23 0.82 17.36
CA CYS A 204 19.55 0.52 18.73
C CYS A 204 20.73 -0.43 18.67
N GLN A 205 21.89 0.06 19.06
CA GLN A 205 23.09 -0.75 19.10
C GLN A 205 23.49 -0.96 20.56
N ALA A 206 23.35 -2.19 21.03
CA ALA A 206 23.90 -2.59 22.31
C ALA A 206 25.41 -2.87 22.14
N ARG A 207 26.25 -2.24 22.97
CA ARG A 207 27.70 -2.45 23.01
C ARG A 207 28.17 -2.62 24.45
N GLY A 208 28.98 -3.63 24.70
CA GLY A 208 29.58 -3.84 26.01
C GLY A 208 30.19 -5.22 26.16
N THR A 209 31.12 -5.34 27.09
CA THR A 209 31.72 -6.64 27.45
C THR A 209 30.68 -7.57 28.05
N GLY A 210 29.66 -7.02 28.73
CA GLY A 210 28.56 -7.80 29.32
C GLY A 210 27.63 -8.50 28.33
N LEU A 211 27.69 -8.18 27.03
CA LEU A 211 26.96 -8.90 25.98
C LEU A 211 27.74 -10.09 25.41
N LYS A 212 29.06 -10.10 25.59
CA LYS A 212 29.95 -11.14 25.05
C LYS A 212 30.17 -12.27 26.04
N ALA A 213 30.36 -11.95 27.32
CA ALA A 213 30.57 -12.92 28.38
C ALA A 213 30.21 -12.34 29.76
N GLY A 214 29.66 -13.20 30.62
CA GLY A 214 29.43 -12.94 32.04
C GLY A 214 30.27 -13.86 32.91
N ILE A 215 30.78 -13.35 34.03
CA ILE A 215 31.49 -14.15 35.04
C ILE A 215 30.63 -14.12 36.32
N VAL A 216 30.38 -15.29 36.90
CA VAL A 216 29.60 -15.43 38.14
C VAL A 216 30.21 -14.56 39.24
N GLY A 217 29.37 -13.79 39.93
CA GLY A 217 29.80 -12.88 41.01
C GLY A 217 30.49 -11.59 40.55
N LYS A 218 30.69 -11.38 39.24
CA LYS A 218 31.23 -10.12 38.72
C LYS A 218 30.17 -9.33 37.96
N ARG A 219 29.98 -8.06 38.34
CA ARG A 219 29.09 -7.14 37.65
C ARG A 219 29.62 -6.84 36.24
N THR A 220 28.84 -7.13 35.23
CA THR A 220 29.12 -6.72 33.85
C THR A 220 28.26 -5.52 33.46
N LYS A 221 28.76 -4.73 32.51
CA LYS A 221 28.08 -3.53 32.00
C LYS A 221 27.98 -3.62 30.49
N PHE A 222 26.88 -3.08 29.97
CA PHE A 222 26.71 -2.80 28.56
C PHE A 222 25.89 -1.53 28.41
N ASN A 223 26.08 -0.87 27.27
CA ASN A 223 25.43 0.38 26.92
C ASN A 223 24.53 0.13 25.72
N ILE A 224 23.33 0.69 25.74
CA ILE A 224 22.42 0.70 24.60
C ILE A 224 22.51 2.09 23.97
N LEU A 225 23.03 2.16 22.74
CA LEU A 225 23.11 3.37 21.96
C LEU A 225 21.86 3.46 21.10
N THR A 226 21.10 4.54 21.25
CA THR A 226 19.89 4.76 20.46
C THR A 226 19.93 6.13 19.80
N GLU A 227 19.76 6.19 18.47
CA GLU A 227 19.82 7.43 17.70
C GLU A 227 18.67 8.41 17.98
N ARG A 228 17.57 7.98 18.62
CA ARG A 228 16.44 8.84 18.98
C ARG A 228 16.11 8.72 20.47
N LEU A 229 16.07 9.88 21.13
CA LEU A 229 15.72 10.09 22.55
C LEU A 229 14.20 10.00 22.84
N ALA A 230 13.38 9.51 21.91
CA ALA A 230 11.94 9.45 22.13
C ALA A 230 11.61 8.24 23.03
N ASN A 231 11.22 8.51 24.28
CA ASN A 231 10.65 7.60 25.28
C ASN A 231 10.63 6.12 24.87
N LEU A 232 11.77 5.45 25.04
CA LEU A 232 11.87 4.02 24.86
C LEU A 232 11.53 3.36 26.19
N ASP A 233 10.47 2.58 26.21
CA ASP A 233 10.24 1.62 27.26
C ASP A 233 11.19 0.44 27.05
N LEU A 234 12.34 0.48 27.74
CA LEU A 234 13.41 -0.51 27.60
C LEU A 234 13.20 -1.63 28.62
N VAL A 235 12.66 -2.75 28.16
CA VAL A 235 12.57 -3.99 28.94
C VAL A 235 13.83 -4.83 28.69
N ILE A 236 14.61 -5.08 29.74
CA ILE A 236 15.83 -5.91 29.69
C ILE A 236 15.57 -7.16 30.53
N GLU A 237 15.51 -8.33 29.89
CA GLU A 237 15.39 -9.63 30.56
C GLU A 237 16.70 -10.40 30.47
N ILE A 238 17.23 -10.88 31.60
CA ILE A 238 18.38 -11.78 31.64
C ILE A 238 17.86 -13.20 31.87
N ARG A 239 18.16 -14.11 30.93
CA ARG A 239 17.75 -15.52 31.02
C ARG A 239 18.94 -16.40 31.39
N GLY A 240 18.79 -17.15 32.48
CA GLY A 240 19.74 -18.17 32.89
C GLY A 240 19.69 -19.44 32.02
N PRO A 241 20.63 -20.38 32.22
CA PRO A 241 20.70 -21.63 31.46
C PRO A 241 19.43 -22.51 31.61
N ASN A 242 18.71 -22.38 32.73
CA ASN A 242 17.45 -23.08 33.00
C ASN A 242 16.21 -22.33 32.46
N LYS A 243 16.38 -21.27 31.67
CA LYS A 243 15.32 -20.32 31.27
C LYS A 243 14.68 -19.55 32.43
N GLU A 244 15.30 -19.57 33.60
CA GLU A 244 14.92 -18.72 34.72
C GLU A 244 15.19 -17.25 34.36
N VAL A 245 14.24 -16.37 34.65
CA VAL A 245 14.36 -14.92 34.39
C VAL A 245 14.89 -14.28 35.66
N CYS A 246 16.05 -13.65 35.57
CA CYS A 246 16.57 -12.79 36.62
C CYS A 246 16.07 -11.37 36.38
N LEU A 247 15.27 -10.85 37.33
CA LEU A 247 14.85 -9.45 37.38
C LEU A 247 15.98 -8.56 37.92
#